data_AF-A0AB36D2H2-F1
#
_entry.id   AF-A0AB36D2H2-F1
#
_cell.length_a   1.000
_cell.length_b   1.000
_cell.length_c   1.000
_cell.angle_alpha   90.00
_cell.angle_beta   90.00
_cell.angle_gamma   90.00
#
_symmetry.space_group_name_H-M   'P 1'
#
loop_
_entity.id
_entity.type
_entity.pdbx_description
1 polymer ?
#
loop_
_entity_poly.entity_id
_entity_poly.type
_entity_poly.pdbx_seq_one_letter_code
_entity_poly.pdbx_strand_id
1 'polypeptide(L)'
;MCGENLVRQEGATPCLLPPGDLEIIFCSERETRYKPHEDHVDFLMRYLNIDKSALFALTKVGGGNLLPGEIVFTQAIDIEYDDDDEEIEKKRYKIDDSPFMELRFKQAHGEYWVGLDNLSTSEHARLLLDLAITKAKETCKQKLTLLLIDGLLFNLDQRNFEVILNVLTESDFQTALSLPPYREADVLDRGAGEVSLKKFAYLEAWRLAILKRSEP
;
A
#
# COMPACT_ATOMS: atom_id res chain seq x y z
N MET A 1 -16.15 -37.20 12.56
CA MET A 1 -17.45 -37.00 11.91
C MET A 1 -17.36 -35.70 11.12
N CYS A 2 -17.15 -35.79 9.81
CA CYS A 2 -17.24 -34.67 8.88
C CYS A 2 -18.55 -34.83 8.12
N GLY A 3 -19.40 -33.80 8.05
CA GLY A 3 -20.63 -33.95 7.28
C GLY A 3 -21.71 -32.89 7.39
N GLU A 4 -21.43 -31.66 7.81
CA GLU A 4 -22.36 -30.57 7.52
C GLU A 4 -21.85 -29.83 6.28
N ASN A 5 -22.49 -30.08 5.14
CA ASN A 5 -22.26 -29.30 3.92
C ASN A 5 -22.86 -27.90 4.13
N LEU A 6 -22.02 -26.95 4.50
CA LEU A 6 -22.36 -25.52 4.53
C LEU A 6 -22.56 -25.04 3.08
N VAL A 7 -23.80 -24.86 2.65
CA VAL A 7 -24.16 -24.34 1.32
C VAL A 7 -24.96 -23.06 1.49
N ARG A 8 -24.43 -21.95 0.95
CA ARG A 8 -25.13 -20.65 0.88
C ARG A 8 -25.98 -20.59 -0.38
N GLN A 9 -27.13 -19.92 -0.31
CA GLN A 9 -28.06 -19.74 -1.44
C GLN A 9 -28.33 -18.25 -1.68
N GLU A 10 -28.41 -17.85 -2.95
CA GLU A 10 -28.99 -16.58 -3.39
C GLU A 10 -30.32 -16.90 -4.10
N GLY A 11 -31.43 -16.65 -3.41
CA GLY A 11 -32.73 -17.17 -3.82
C GLY A 11 -32.76 -18.70 -3.79
N ALA A 12 -32.99 -19.34 -4.95
CA ALA A 12 -33.02 -20.79 -5.10
C ALA A 12 -31.68 -21.39 -5.60
N THR A 13 -30.66 -20.57 -5.85
CA THR A 13 -29.41 -21.01 -6.48
C THR A 13 -28.31 -21.14 -5.44
N PRO A 14 -27.71 -22.33 -5.25
CA PRO A 14 -26.51 -22.49 -4.43
C PRO A 14 -25.34 -21.71 -5.03
N CYS A 15 -24.72 -20.83 -4.25
CA CYS A 15 -23.53 -20.10 -4.67
C CYS A 15 -22.45 -20.15 -3.59
N LEU A 16 -21.19 -20.13 -4.02
CA LEU A 16 -20.04 -20.02 -3.11
C LEU A 16 -19.68 -18.55 -2.87
N LEU A 17 -19.62 -17.72 -3.93
CA LEU A 17 -19.56 -16.25 -3.96
C LEU A 17 -20.03 -15.81 -5.37
N PRO A 18 -20.79 -14.72 -5.57
CA PRO A 18 -20.97 -14.14 -6.91
C PRO A 18 -19.64 -13.52 -7.41
N PRO A 19 -19.38 -13.54 -8.73
CA PRO A 19 -18.25 -12.82 -9.33
C PRO A 19 -18.47 -11.31 -9.16
N GLY A 20 -17.97 -10.75 -8.05
CA GLY A 20 -18.21 -9.35 -7.68
C GLY A 20 -18.02 -9.04 -6.19
N ASP A 21 -17.96 -10.06 -5.31
CA ASP A 21 -18.04 -9.88 -3.85
C ASP A 21 -16.71 -9.67 -3.13
N LEU A 22 -15.58 -10.01 -3.74
CA LEU A 22 -14.24 -9.81 -3.16
C LEU A 22 -13.46 -8.76 -3.95
N GLU A 23 -12.94 -7.76 -3.25
CA GLU A 23 -11.97 -6.81 -3.79
C GLU A 23 -10.59 -7.27 -3.35
N ILE A 24 -9.72 -7.52 -4.32
CA ILE A 24 -8.32 -7.85 -4.05
C ILE A 24 -7.50 -6.60 -4.31
N ILE A 25 -6.90 -6.06 -3.26
CA ILE A 25 -5.96 -4.94 -3.36
C ILE A 25 -4.55 -5.55 -3.31
N PHE A 26 -3.84 -5.49 -4.43
CA PHE A 26 -2.50 -6.07 -4.53
C PHE A 26 -1.43 -4.99 -4.50
N CYS A 27 -0.61 -5.00 -3.46
CA CYS A 27 0.47 -4.06 -3.20
C CYS A 27 1.81 -4.74 -3.46
N SER A 28 2.30 -4.67 -4.70
CA SER A 28 3.59 -5.23 -5.07
C SER A 28 4.65 -4.15 -5.22
N GLU A 29 5.86 -4.42 -4.71
CA GLU A 29 7.06 -3.60 -5.00
C GLU A 29 7.35 -3.50 -6.51
N ARG A 30 6.92 -4.48 -7.32
CA ARG A 30 7.07 -4.41 -8.78
C ARG A 30 6.21 -3.32 -9.40
N GLU A 31 5.06 -3.03 -8.81
CA GLU A 31 4.12 -2.02 -9.31
C GLU A 31 4.53 -0.60 -8.92
N THR A 32 5.54 -0.41 -8.07
CA THR A 32 6.01 0.91 -7.64
C THR A 32 6.94 1.59 -8.64
N ARG A 33 7.26 0.93 -9.75
CA ARG A 33 8.11 1.50 -10.81
C ARG A 33 7.27 2.44 -11.67
N TYR A 34 7.73 3.67 -11.83
CA TYR A 34 7.14 4.63 -12.74
C TYR A 34 7.24 4.15 -14.20
N LYS A 35 6.18 4.39 -14.97
CA LYS A 35 6.29 4.34 -16.43
C LYS A 35 6.79 5.70 -16.95
N PRO A 36 7.45 5.76 -18.12
CA PRO A 36 8.09 6.98 -18.61
C PRO A 36 7.19 8.21 -18.80
N HIS A 37 5.87 8.02 -18.91
CA HIS A 37 4.90 9.09 -19.15
C HIS A 37 4.01 9.39 -17.93
N GLU A 38 4.18 8.66 -16.84
CA GLU A 38 3.35 8.82 -15.64
C GLU A 38 3.86 9.99 -14.80
N ASP A 39 2.94 10.85 -14.38
CA ASP A 39 3.17 11.72 -13.22
C ASP A 39 2.76 11.00 -11.92
N HIS A 40 2.82 11.68 -10.76
CA HIS A 40 2.49 11.05 -9.48
C HIS A 40 0.99 10.67 -9.39
N VAL A 41 0.11 11.39 -10.08
CA VAL A 41 -1.33 11.07 -10.12
C VAL A 41 -1.57 9.81 -10.95
N ASP A 42 -0.99 9.72 -12.15
CA ASP A 42 -1.14 8.55 -13.03
C ASP A 42 -0.55 7.30 -12.36
N PHE A 43 0.63 7.46 -11.76
CA PHE A 43 1.30 6.42 -11.00
C PHE A 43 0.41 5.88 -9.88
N LEU A 44 -0.14 6.74 -9.03
CA LEU A 44 -0.97 6.33 -7.90
C LEU A 44 -2.32 5.76 -8.33
N MET A 45 -2.93 6.29 -9.39
CA MET A 45 -4.14 5.72 -9.99
C MET A 45 -3.90 4.29 -10.47
N ARG A 46 -2.77 4.04 -11.13
CA ARG A 46 -2.38 2.69 -11.55
C ARG A 46 -2.07 1.80 -10.35
N TYR A 47 -1.20 2.25 -9.45
CA TYR A 47 -0.75 1.49 -8.29
C TYR A 47 -1.92 1.07 -7.39
N LEU A 48 -2.84 1.99 -7.13
CA LEU A 48 -4.03 1.71 -6.32
C LEU A 48 -5.17 1.12 -7.14
N ASN A 49 -5.09 1.07 -8.47
CA ASN A 49 -6.18 0.70 -9.37
C ASN A 49 -7.48 1.43 -9.04
N ILE A 50 -7.45 2.77 -9.07
CA ILE A 50 -8.58 3.66 -8.81
C ILE A 50 -8.60 4.81 -9.83
N ASP A 51 -9.76 5.44 -9.99
CA ASP A 51 -9.86 6.65 -10.81
C ASP A 51 -9.32 7.90 -10.09
N LYS A 52 -9.13 8.99 -10.84
CA LYS A 52 -8.59 10.24 -10.31
C LYS A 52 -9.45 10.81 -9.18
N SER A 53 -10.77 10.78 -9.29
CA SER A 53 -11.64 11.35 -8.25
C SER A 53 -11.54 10.56 -6.95
N ALA A 54 -11.48 9.23 -7.03
CA ALA A 54 -11.25 8.36 -5.90
C ALA A 54 -9.87 8.60 -5.26
N LEU A 55 -8.82 8.81 -6.05
CA LEU A 55 -7.48 9.14 -5.52
C LEU A 55 -7.49 10.44 -4.70
N PHE A 56 -8.09 11.51 -5.23
CA PHE A 56 -8.16 12.79 -4.53
C PHE A 56 -9.08 12.75 -3.30
N ALA A 57 -10.09 11.87 -3.29
CA ALA A 57 -10.90 11.62 -2.09
C ALA A 57 -10.08 10.84 -1.05
N LEU A 58 -9.35 9.81 -1.49
CA LEU A 58 -8.51 8.96 -0.66
C LEU A 58 -7.44 9.76 0.09
N THR A 59 -6.79 10.73 -0.55
CA THR A 59 -5.78 11.57 0.12
C THR A 59 -6.34 12.56 1.15
N LYS A 60 -7.67 12.78 1.17
CA LYS A 60 -8.34 13.63 2.16
C LYS A 60 -8.82 12.85 3.39
N VAL A 61 -9.19 11.58 3.19
CA VAL A 61 -9.66 10.69 4.27
C VAL A 61 -8.55 9.79 4.80
N GLY A 62 -7.49 9.60 4.00
CA GLY A 62 -6.39 8.70 4.24
C GLY A 62 -5.06 9.38 4.48
N GLY A 63 -4.10 8.57 4.91
CA GLY A 63 -2.78 9.01 5.31
C GLY A 63 -2.71 9.27 6.81
N GLY A 64 -1.66 8.73 7.43
CA GLY A 64 -1.26 9.04 8.79
C GLY A 64 -1.17 7.85 9.74
N ASN A 65 -1.57 6.64 9.34
CA ASN A 65 -1.41 5.46 10.22
C ASN A 65 0.06 5.00 10.24
N LEU A 66 0.71 5.03 9.07
CA LEU A 66 2.10 4.59 8.92
C LEU A 66 3.07 5.74 8.75
N LEU A 67 2.61 6.82 8.10
CA LEU A 67 3.39 8.02 7.89
C LEU A 67 2.55 9.26 8.22
N PRO A 68 2.57 9.73 9.49
CA PRO A 68 1.81 10.90 9.93
C PRO A 68 2.18 12.16 9.14
N GLY A 69 1.19 12.74 8.46
CA GLY A 69 1.36 13.97 7.70
C GLY A 69 0.21 14.25 6.75
N GLU A 70 0.40 15.27 5.92
CA GLU A 70 -0.55 15.77 4.94
C GLU A 70 -0.04 15.51 3.53
N ILE A 71 -0.98 15.26 2.60
CA ILE A 71 -0.70 15.00 1.20
C ILE A 71 -1.43 16.06 0.36
N VAL A 72 -0.72 16.65 -0.61
CA VAL A 72 -1.31 17.55 -1.59
C VAL A 72 -0.79 17.22 -2.99
N PHE A 73 -1.62 17.43 -4.00
CA PHE A 73 -1.17 17.41 -5.39
C PHE A 73 -1.00 18.83 -5.91
N THR A 74 0.17 19.14 -6.44
CA THR A 74 0.48 20.43 -7.07
C THR A 74 1.00 20.19 -8.48
N GLN A 75 0.90 21.20 -9.35
CA GLN A 75 1.61 21.14 -10.62
C GLN A 75 3.11 21.29 -10.35
N ALA A 76 3.94 20.43 -10.92
CA ALA A 76 5.38 20.50 -10.76
C ALA A 76 5.94 21.77 -11.40
N ILE A 77 7.01 22.29 -10.79
CA ILE A 77 7.74 23.48 -11.23
C ILE A 77 9.19 23.08 -11.45
N ASP A 78 9.69 23.34 -12.64
CA ASP A 78 11.11 23.25 -12.97
C ASP A 78 11.78 24.60 -12.67
N ILE A 79 12.96 24.57 -12.06
CA ILE A 79 13.78 25.76 -11.84
C ILE A 79 14.80 25.83 -12.98
N GLU A 80 14.66 26.83 -13.84
CA GLU A 80 15.63 27.19 -14.88
C GLU A 80 16.44 28.41 -14.41
N TYR A 81 17.67 28.57 -14.86
CA TYR A 81 18.47 29.77 -14.61
C TYR A 81 18.54 30.57 -15.90
N ASP A 82 18.31 31.88 -15.83
CA ASP A 82 18.46 32.75 -16.99
C ASP A 82 19.92 33.15 -17.24
N ASP A 83 20.13 34.02 -18.22
CA ASP A 83 21.46 34.51 -18.60
C ASP A 83 22.13 35.33 -17.48
N ASP A 84 21.37 35.79 -16.47
CA ASP A 84 21.83 36.55 -15.31
C ASP A 84 21.93 35.67 -14.04
N ASP A 85 21.86 34.33 -14.17
CA ASP A 85 21.82 33.35 -13.08
C ASP A 85 20.61 33.52 -12.12
N GLU A 86 19.52 34.17 -12.55
CA GLU A 86 18.29 34.27 -11.76
C GLU A 86 17.42 33.01 -11.90
N GLU A 87 16.87 32.54 -10.77
CA GLU A 87 15.96 31.37 -10.76
C GLU A 87 14.60 31.74 -11.37
N ILE A 88 14.25 31.08 -12.47
CA ILE A 88 12.95 31.16 -13.12
C ILE A 88 12.15 29.89 -12.86
N GLU A 89 11.00 30.07 -12.22
CA GLU A 89 10.02 29.00 -12.03
C GLU A 89 9.20 28.76 -13.29
N LYS A 90 9.26 27.54 -13.83
CA LYS A 90 8.50 27.14 -15.02
C LYS A 90 7.60 25.97 -14.72
N LYS A 91 6.32 26.11 -15.06
CA LYS A 91 5.35 25.03 -14.91
C LYS A 91 5.71 23.86 -15.83
N ARG A 92 5.76 22.66 -15.25
CA ARG A 92 6.01 21.42 -16.00
C ARG A 92 4.71 20.88 -16.60
N TYR A 93 4.83 20.36 -17.82
CA TYR A 93 3.75 19.75 -18.59
C TYR A 93 4.18 18.37 -19.11
N LYS A 94 3.19 17.52 -19.38
CA LYS A 94 3.36 16.23 -20.04
C LYS A 94 3.51 16.41 -21.55
N ILE A 95 3.77 15.30 -22.24
CA ILE A 95 3.92 15.25 -23.71
C ILE A 95 2.61 15.66 -24.42
N ASP A 96 1.45 15.49 -23.77
CA ASP A 96 0.13 15.85 -24.29
C ASP A 96 -0.32 17.26 -23.87
N ASP A 97 0.61 18.11 -23.41
CA ASP A 97 0.38 19.46 -22.88
C ASP A 97 -0.51 19.53 -21.63
N SER A 98 -0.86 18.39 -21.01
CA SER A 98 -1.55 18.40 -19.72
C SER A 98 -0.58 18.72 -18.56
N PRO A 99 -1.06 19.30 -17.45
CA PRO A 99 -0.20 19.59 -16.30
C PRO A 99 0.48 18.34 -15.74
N PHE A 100 1.79 18.41 -15.47
CA PHE A 100 2.49 17.36 -14.74
C PHE A 100 2.22 17.52 -13.24
N MET A 101 1.51 16.56 -12.64
CA MET A 101 1.11 16.64 -11.24
C MET A 101 2.08 15.89 -10.33
N GLU A 102 2.59 16.59 -9.32
CA GLU A 102 3.41 16.00 -8.25
C GLU A 102 2.59 15.86 -6.96
N LEU A 103 2.72 14.71 -6.31
CA LEU A 103 2.41 14.56 -4.89
C LEU A 103 3.50 15.24 -4.05
N ARG A 104 3.07 16.13 -3.15
CA ARG A 104 3.88 16.67 -2.05
C ARG A 104 3.34 16.17 -0.72
N PHE A 105 4.27 15.82 0.16
CA PHE A 105 3.99 15.34 1.50
C PHE A 105 4.61 16.30 2.53
N LYS A 106 3.89 16.51 3.63
CA LYS A 106 4.37 17.27 4.79
C LYS A 106 4.14 16.44 6.04
N GLN A 107 5.21 16.10 6.75
CA GLN A 107 5.09 15.38 8.03
C GLN A 107 4.24 16.17 9.03
N ALA A 108 3.51 15.50 9.93
CA ALA A 108 2.55 16.12 10.85
C ALA A 108 3.12 17.23 11.76
N HIS A 109 4.45 17.25 11.95
CA HIS A 109 5.18 18.30 12.68
C HIS A 109 6.32 18.92 11.85
N GLY A 110 6.34 18.66 10.55
CA GLY A 110 7.30 19.25 9.63
C GLY A 110 6.86 20.64 9.19
N GLU A 111 7.82 21.48 8.80
CA GLU A 111 7.53 22.81 8.26
C GLU A 111 7.39 22.79 6.73
N TYR A 112 8.09 21.85 6.08
CA TYR A 112 8.31 21.86 4.62
C TYR A 112 7.51 20.78 3.90
N TRP A 113 7.08 21.12 2.68
CA TRP A 113 6.50 20.19 1.73
C TRP A 113 7.59 19.58 0.86
N VAL A 114 7.74 18.26 0.93
CA VAL A 114 8.69 17.49 0.12
C VAL A 114 7.95 16.74 -0.98
N GLY A 115 8.53 16.69 -2.18
CA GLY A 115 8.00 15.86 -3.27
C GLY A 115 8.11 14.37 -2.92
N LEU A 116 7.24 13.55 -3.51
CA LEU A 116 7.25 12.09 -3.33
C LEU A 116 8.63 11.47 -3.62
N ASP A 117 9.33 11.95 -4.64
CA ASP A 117 10.66 11.47 -5.03
C ASP A 117 11.76 11.80 -4.02
N ASN A 118 11.51 12.75 -3.11
CA ASN A 118 12.45 13.16 -2.07
C ASN A 118 12.22 12.40 -0.75
N LEU A 119 11.24 11.50 -0.69
CA LEU A 119 11.05 10.62 0.45
C LEU A 119 12.13 9.53 0.48
N SER A 120 12.59 9.17 1.67
CA SER A 120 13.44 7.98 1.82
C SER A 120 12.70 6.72 1.36
N THR A 121 13.41 5.67 0.97
CA THR A 121 12.80 4.40 0.52
C THR A 121 11.78 3.85 1.52
N SER A 122 12.04 3.99 2.83
CA SER A 122 11.12 3.58 3.90
C SER A 122 9.90 4.50 4.01
N GLU A 123 10.06 5.82 3.89
CA GLU A 123 8.92 6.76 3.87
C GLU A 123 8.05 6.54 2.64
N HIS A 124 8.66 6.41 1.47
CA HIS A 124 7.95 6.11 0.23
C HIS A 124 7.14 4.80 0.35
N ALA A 125 7.76 3.72 0.84
CA ALA A 125 7.07 2.45 1.06
C ALA A 125 5.91 2.58 2.07
N ARG A 126 6.12 3.29 3.19
CA ARG A 126 5.07 3.52 4.18
C ARG A 126 3.92 4.35 3.62
N LEU A 127 4.20 5.39 2.84
CA LEU A 127 3.17 6.23 2.22
C LEU A 127 2.31 5.41 1.25
N LEU A 128 2.93 4.61 0.37
CA LEU A 128 2.20 3.77 -0.57
C LEU A 128 1.35 2.72 0.16
N LEU A 129 1.90 2.06 1.18
CA LEU A 129 1.16 1.10 2.00
C LEU A 129 0.02 1.76 2.76
N ASP A 130 0.21 2.97 3.29
CA ASP A 130 -0.85 3.70 4.02
C ASP A 130 -2.01 4.08 3.10
N LEU A 131 -1.72 4.51 1.86
CA LEU A 131 -2.75 4.75 0.85
C LEU A 131 -3.50 3.46 0.50
N ALA A 132 -2.79 2.34 0.31
CA ALA A 132 -3.43 1.06 0.02
C ALA A 132 -4.25 0.50 1.19
N ILE A 133 -3.76 0.66 2.43
CA ILE A 133 -4.49 0.32 3.65
C ILE A 133 -5.73 1.21 3.77
N THR A 134 -5.61 2.51 3.50
CA THR A 134 -6.76 3.41 3.48
C THR A 134 -7.77 2.95 2.43
N LYS A 135 -7.31 2.61 1.21
CA LYS A 135 -8.19 2.06 0.17
C LYS A 135 -8.91 0.82 0.69
N ALA A 136 -8.19 -0.09 1.34
CA ALA A 136 -8.78 -1.30 1.91
C ALA A 136 -9.81 -0.99 3.00
N LYS A 137 -9.52 -0.04 3.91
CA LYS A 137 -10.45 0.43 4.96
C LYS A 137 -11.72 1.03 4.37
N GLU A 138 -11.62 1.80 3.29
CA GLU A 138 -12.79 2.40 2.65
C GLU A 138 -13.59 1.39 1.84
N THR A 139 -12.93 0.52 1.08
CA THR A 139 -13.58 -0.54 0.30
C THR A 139 -14.28 -1.55 1.20
N CYS A 140 -13.68 -1.93 2.33
CA CYS A 140 -14.22 -2.98 3.20
C CYS A 140 -15.56 -2.61 3.86
N LYS A 141 -15.89 -1.31 3.91
CA LYS A 141 -17.21 -0.82 4.34
C LYS A 141 -18.35 -1.24 3.40
N GLN A 142 -18.03 -1.59 2.15
CA GLN A 142 -19.02 -1.88 1.11
C GLN A 142 -18.88 -3.29 0.54
N LYS A 143 -17.69 -3.91 0.61
CA LYS A 143 -17.38 -5.16 -0.08
C LYS A 143 -16.34 -5.97 0.68
N LEU A 144 -16.39 -7.31 0.64
CA LEU A 144 -15.33 -8.13 1.24
C LEU A 144 -14.00 -7.75 0.59
N THR A 145 -12.98 -7.54 1.41
CA THR A 145 -11.70 -7.00 0.93
C THR A 145 -10.55 -7.87 1.43
N LEU A 146 -9.64 -8.19 0.51
CA LEU A 146 -8.37 -8.85 0.77
C LEU A 146 -7.24 -7.93 0.34
N LEU A 147 -6.40 -7.53 1.29
CA LEU A 147 -5.17 -6.81 1.04
C LEU A 147 -4.01 -7.81 0.93
N LEU A 148 -3.31 -7.79 -0.19
CA LEU A 148 -2.14 -8.61 -0.46
C LEU A 148 -0.91 -7.72 -0.56
N ILE A 149 0.09 -7.92 0.31
CA ILE A 149 1.31 -7.11 0.32
C ILE A 149 2.50 -7.97 -0.06
N ASP A 150 3.20 -7.61 -1.14
CA ASP A 150 4.36 -8.34 -1.63
C ASP A 150 5.57 -7.42 -1.87
N GLY A 151 6.69 -7.73 -1.23
CA GLY A 151 7.98 -7.04 -1.44
C GLY A 151 8.09 -5.65 -0.82
N LEU A 152 7.00 -4.87 -0.71
CA LEU A 152 7.05 -3.50 -0.17
C LEU A 152 7.56 -3.41 1.27
N LEU A 153 7.26 -4.43 2.08
CA LEU A 153 7.72 -4.54 3.47
C LEU A 153 9.24 -4.73 3.58
N PHE A 154 9.93 -5.03 2.46
CA PHE A 154 11.36 -5.26 2.42
C PHE A 154 12.16 -3.96 2.60
N ASN A 155 11.48 -2.81 2.56
CA ASN A 155 12.09 -1.50 2.77
C ASN A 155 11.98 -1.01 4.22
N LEU A 156 11.48 -1.84 5.14
CA LEU A 156 11.12 -1.43 6.49
C LEU A 156 12.08 -1.97 7.55
N ASP A 157 12.38 -1.12 8.53
CA ASP A 157 13.05 -1.56 9.75
C ASP A 157 12.11 -2.42 10.62
N GLN A 158 12.66 -3.05 11.68
CA GLN A 158 11.89 -3.92 12.55
C GLN A 158 10.70 -3.20 13.20
N ARG A 159 10.91 -1.96 13.64
CA ARG A 159 9.91 -1.16 14.33
C ARG A 159 8.76 -0.80 13.38
N ASN A 160 9.07 -0.31 12.19
CA ASN A 160 8.08 0.04 11.18
C ASN A 160 7.32 -1.22 10.70
N PHE A 161 7.98 -2.36 10.60
CA PHE A 161 7.33 -3.63 10.29
C PHE A 161 6.31 -4.03 11.38
N GLU A 162 6.68 -3.95 12.66
CA GLU A 162 5.76 -4.20 13.78
C GLU A 162 4.57 -3.24 13.79
N VAL A 163 4.79 -1.94 13.56
CA VAL A 163 3.70 -0.95 13.46
C VAL A 163 2.71 -1.34 12.38
N ILE A 164 3.19 -1.76 11.21
CA ILE A 164 2.30 -2.18 10.11
C ILE A 164 1.49 -3.40 10.50
N LEU A 165 2.10 -4.41 11.12
CA LEU A 165 1.37 -5.60 11.56
C LEU A 165 0.25 -5.23 12.53
N ASN A 166 0.51 -4.35 13.50
CA ASN A 166 -0.52 -3.88 14.43
C ASN A 166 -1.66 -3.13 13.71
N VAL A 167 -1.33 -2.18 12.83
CA VAL A 167 -2.34 -1.43 12.06
C VAL A 167 -3.23 -2.35 11.22
N LEU A 168 -2.65 -3.39 10.63
CA LEU A 168 -3.38 -4.37 9.81
C LEU A 168 -4.27 -5.29 10.66
N THR A 169 -3.89 -5.59 11.92
CA THR A 169 -4.72 -6.43 12.81
C THR A 169 -5.95 -5.72 13.34
N GLU A 170 -5.92 -4.38 13.40
CA GLU A 170 -7.06 -3.55 13.81
C GLU A 170 -8.07 -3.30 12.69
N SER A 171 -7.85 -3.87 11.50
CA SER A 171 -8.64 -3.56 10.30
C SER A 171 -9.75 -4.59 10.03
N ASP A 172 -10.89 -4.12 9.50
CA ASP A 172 -12.06 -4.95 9.16
C ASP A 172 -11.94 -5.71 7.82
N PHE A 173 -10.71 -5.93 7.33
CA PHE A 173 -10.44 -6.66 6.09
C PHE A 173 -9.36 -7.74 6.31
N GLN A 174 -9.33 -8.73 5.43
CA GLN A 174 -8.30 -9.76 5.49
C GLN A 174 -7.00 -9.26 4.88
N THR A 175 -5.88 -9.61 5.49
CA THR A 175 -4.55 -9.28 4.96
C THR A 175 -3.69 -10.53 4.85
N ALA A 176 -2.95 -10.65 3.74
CA ALA A 176 -1.82 -11.55 3.63
C ALA A 176 -0.61 -10.78 3.12
N LEU A 177 0.58 -11.13 3.64
CA LEU A 177 1.82 -10.50 3.25
C LEU A 177 2.94 -11.51 3.08
N SER A 178 3.89 -11.21 2.19
CA SER A 178 5.14 -11.95 2.11
C SER A 178 6.09 -11.47 3.21
N LEU A 179 6.57 -12.42 4.02
CA LEU A 179 7.53 -12.12 5.06
C LEU A 179 8.91 -11.81 4.43
N PRO A 180 9.55 -10.66 4.75
CA PRO A 180 10.88 -10.38 4.24
C PRO A 180 11.88 -11.44 4.71
N PRO A 181 12.68 -12.07 3.83
CA PRO A 181 13.59 -13.15 4.21
C PRO A 181 14.57 -12.76 5.33
N TYR A 182 15.03 -11.51 5.34
CA TYR A 182 15.95 -11.01 6.36
C TYR A 182 15.25 -10.69 7.70
N ARG A 183 13.91 -10.68 7.75
CA ARG A 183 13.10 -10.53 8.98
C ARG A 183 12.64 -11.86 9.56
N GLU A 184 12.91 -12.98 8.90
CA GLU A 184 12.46 -14.30 9.37
C GLU A 184 12.93 -14.58 10.80
N ALA A 185 14.17 -14.23 11.14
CA ALA A 185 14.69 -14.41 12.49
C ALA A 185 13.99 -13.53 13.54
N ASP A 186 13.38 -12.41 13.13
CA ASP A 186 12.70 -11.49 14.05
C ASP A 186 11.33 -12.04 14.46
N VAL A 187 10.67 -12.83 13.60
CA VAL A 187 9.28 -13.28 13.82
C VAL A 187 9.07 -14.78 13.86
N LEU A 188 10.02 -15.59 13.39
CA LEU A 188 9.91 -17.05 13.34
C LEU A 188 10.77 -17.71 14.41
N ASP A 189 10.19 -18.71 15.06
CA ASP A 189 10.94 -19.72 15.82
C ASP A 189 11.16 -20.94 14.93
N ARG A 190 12.44 -21.31 14.78
CA ARG A 190 12.89 -22.48 14.01
C ARG A 190 13.36 -23.55 14.98
N GLY A 191 12.46 -24.48 15.29
CA GLY A 191 12.73 -25.63 16.15
C GLY A 191 13.20 -26.85 15.36
N ALA A 192 13.22 -28.01 16.03
CA ALA A 192 13.62 -29.31 15.49
C ALA A 192 12.62 -29.87 14.45
N GLY A 193 12.42 -29.16 13.33
CA GLY A 193 11.59 -29.57 12.20
C GLY A 193 10.30 -28.76 12.01
N GLU A 194 9.99 -27.84 12.91
CA GLU A 194 8.81 -26.97 12.81
C GLU A 194 9.21 -25.49 12.75
N VAL A 195 8.51 -24.75 11.89
CA VAL A 195 8.61 -23.29 11.78
C VAL A 195 7.29 -22.72 12.26
N SER A 196 7.35 -21.83 13.25
CA SER A 196 6.17 -21.19 13.84
C SER A 196 6.41 -19.71 14.08
N LEU A 197 5.34 -18.94 14.28
CA LEU A 197 5.46 -17.55 14.74
C LEU A 197 5.92 -17.51 16.19
N LYS A 198 6.82 -16.58 16.49
CA LYS A 198 7.18 -16.22 17.86
C LYS A 198 5.96 -15.74 18.65
N LYS A 199 5.98 -15.96 19.95
CA LYS A 199 4.92 -15.54 20.88
C LYS A 199 5.06 -14.07 21.27
N PHE A 200 4.88 -13.18 20.30
CA PHE A 200 4.77 -11.75 20.54
C PHE A 200 3.32 -11.29 20.41
N ALA A 201 2.92 -10.30 21.20
CA ALA A 201 1.54 -9.79 21.22
C ALA A 201 1.07 -9.35 19.82
N TYR A 202 1.92 -8.64 19.07
CA TYR A 202 1.60 -8.18 17.71
C TYR A 202 1.49 -9.30 16.66
N LEU A 203 1.87 -10.54 17.01
CA LEU A 203 1.77 -11.72 16.13
C LEU A 203 0.59 -12.63 16.47
N GLU A 204 -0.13 -12.41 17.58
CA GLU A 204 -1.19 -13.33 18.04
C GLU A 204 -2.34 -13.47 17.05
N ALA A 205 -2.67 -12.39 16.33
CA ALA A 205 -3.71 -12.39 15.30
C ALA A 205 -3.22 -12.98 13.95
N TRP A 206 -1.91 -13.21 13.80
CA TRP A 206 -1.32 -13.66 12.55
C TRP A 206 -1.20 -15.18 12.49
N ARG A 207 -1.25 -15.71 11.27
CA ARG A 207 -1.06 -17.14 11.00
C ARG A 207 0.05 -17.31 9.97
N LEU A 208 0.99 -18.20 10.25
CA LEU A 208 2.04 -18.56 9.30
C LEU A 208 1.49 -19.55 8.27
N ALA A 209 1.66 -19.23 6.99
CA ALA A 209 1.41 -20.14 5.88
C ALA A 209 2.73 -20.42 5.14
N ILE A 210 3.12 -21.70 5.06
CA ILE A 210 4.31 -22.13 4.33
C ILE A 210 3.87 -22.62 2.96
N LEU A 211 4.23 -21.87 1.92
CA LEU A 211 3.92 -22.24 0.53
C LEU A 211 4.99 -23.23 0.03
N LYS A 212 4.57 -24.45 -0.31
CA LYS A 212 5.44 -25.39 -1.01
C LYS A 212 5.56 -24.94 -2.46
N ARG A 213 6.78 -24.95 -2.99
CA ARG A 213 7.00 -24.74 -4.42
C ARG A 213 6.30 -25.89 -5.16
N SER A 214 5.36 -25.57 -6.04
CA SER A 214 4.80 -26.56 -6.96
C SER A 214 5.96 -27.14 -7.77
N GLU A 215 6.10 -28.46 -7.81
CA GLU A 215 7.02 -29.10 -8.75
C GLU A 215 6.61 -28.69 -10.19
N PRO A 216 7.57 -28.35 -11.06
CA PRO A 216 7.29 -27.89 -12.42
C PRO A 216 6.65 -28.97 -13.30
#